data_AF-A0A6L8KGI9-F1
#
_entry.id   AF-A0A6L8KGI9-F1
#
_cell.length_a   1.000
_cell.length_b   1.000
_cell.length_c   1.000
_cell.angle_alpha   90.00
_cell.angle_beta   90.00
_cell.angle_gamma   90.00
#
_symmetry.space_group_name_H-M   'P 1'
#
loop_
_entity.id
_entity.type
_entity.pdbx_description
1 polymer ?
#
loop_
_entity_poly.entity_id
_entity_poly.type
_entity_poly.pdbx_seq_one_letter_code
_entity_poly.pdbx_strand_id
1 'polypeptide(L)'
;MNICFTETPSRKTVKPARTVFLNNTGQDVTLKFVTAPDLLLSAYTISNGVSAAIDRIQLGPAEFFSCHSQNVAIPGDCTAVLSVANSVLTMTISSSSQSHQTVIG
;
A
#
# COMPACT_ATOMS: atom_id res chain seq x y z
N MET A 1 -11.10 -1.09 -0.09
CA MET A 1 -10.85 0.26 0.49
C MET A 1 -9.79 0.94 -0.34
N ASN A 2 -9.89 2.24 -0.64
CA ASN A 2 -8.85 2.95 -1.38
C ASN A 2 -8.18 3.99 -0.47
N ILE A 3 -6.86 4.08 -0.55
CA ILE A 3 -6.04 5.08 0.13
C ILE A 3 -5.37 5.92 -0.95
N CYS A 4 -5.63 7.23 -0.94
CA CYS A 4 -5.01 8.17 -1.89
C CYS A 4 -3.74 8.77 -1.28
N PHE A 5 -2.75 8.98 -2.14
CA PHE A 5 -1.49 9.65 -1.80
C PHE A 5 -1.22 10.80 -2.78
N THR A 6 -0.63 11.87 -2.28
CA THR A 6 -0.22 13.06 -3.06
C THR A 6 1.16 13.53 -2.63
N GLU A 7 1.76 14.42 -3.42
CA GLU A 7 3.07 15.01 -3.10
C GLU A 7 3.03 16.03 -1.96
N THR A 8 1.85 16.35 -1.41
CA THR A 8 1.74 17.28 -0.28
C THR A 8 2.12 16.57 1.03
N PRO A 9 3.19 17.01 1.74
CA PRO A 9 3.62 16.35 2.96
C PRO A 9 2.53 16.29 4.03
N SER A 10 2.46 15.15 4.71
CA SER A 10 1.50 14.92 5.77
C SER A 10 2.13 14.05 6.88
N ARG A 11 1.69 14.24 8.13
CA ARG A 11 2.16 13.44 9.29
C ARG A 11 1.40 12.13 9.48
N LYS A 12 0.72 11.63 8.44
CA LYS A 12 -0.27 10.56 8.56
C LYS A 12 0.30 9.29 7.97
N THR A 13 0.26 8.23 8.76
CA THR A 13 0.83 6.93 8.40
C THR A 13 -0.24 5.96 7.96
N VAL A 14 0.15 5.01 7.10
CA VAL A 14 -0.64 3.81 6.83
C VAL A 14 -0.06 2.65 7.65
N LYS A 15 -0.90 1.95 8.39
CA LYS A 15 -0.52 0.90 9.36
C LYS A 15 -1.04 -0.46 8.87
N PRO A 16 -0.31 -1.15 7.98
CA PRO A 16 -0.68 -2.48 7.57
C PRO A 16 -0.48 -3.51 8.68
N ALA A 17 -1.34 -4.53 8.69
CA ALA A 17 -1.14 -5.73 9.49
C ALA A 17 -0.91 -6.89 8.52
N ARG A 18 0.34 -7.38 8.41
CA ARG A 18 0.71 -8.51 7.53
C ARG A 18 0.13 -8.39 6.10
N THR A 19 0.06 -7.17 5.56
CA THR A 19 -0.60 -6.88 4.29
C THR A 19 0.38 -7.13 3.15
N VAL A 20 -0.03 -7.87 2.12
CA VAL A 20 0.78 -8.09 0.92
C VAL A 20 0.67 -6.89 0.00
N PHE A 21 1.78 -6.36 -0.50
CA PHE A 21 1.78 -5.22 -1.43
C PHE A 21 2.14 -5.68 -2.83
N LEU A 22 1.30 -5.34 -3.82
CA LEU A 22 1.56 -5.50 -5.25
C LEU A 22 1.87 -4.13 -5.84
N ASN A 23 3.07 -3.98 -6.42
CA ASN A 23 3.44 -2.78 -7.15
C ASN A 23 2.96 -2.87 -8.61
N ASN A 24 1.81 -2.26 -8.91
CA ASN A 24 1.25 -2.17 -10.26
C ASN A 24 1.46 -0.77 -10.89
N THR A 25 2.44 0.00 -10.41
CA THR A 25 2.70 1.36 -10.91
C THR A 25 3.51 1.39 -12.21
N GLY A 26 4.13 0.26 -12.60
CA GLY A 26 5.04 0.17 -13.73
C GLY A 26 6.42 0.79 -13.50
N GLN A 27 6.72 1.27 -12.29
CA GLN A 27 8.03 1.77 -11.88
C GLN A 27 8.40 1.22 -10.51
N ASP A 28 9.66 1.35 -10.13
CA ASP A 28 10.12 0.97 -8.81
C ASP A 28 9.53 1.90 -7.73
N VAL A 29 9.03 1.28 -6.66
CA VAL A 29 8.42 1.95 -5.52
C VAL A 29 9.22 1.65 -4.27
N THR A 30 9.55 2.67 -3.48
CA THR A 30 10.11 2.48 -2.14
C THR A 30 9.08 2.83 -1.08
N LEU A 31 8.72 1.87 -0.24
CA LEU A 31 7.96 2.14 0.98
C LEU A 31 8.91 2.65 2.06
N LYS A 32 8.72 3.89 2.52
CA LYS A 32 9.48 4.50 3.61
C LYS A 32 8.73 4.26 4.91
N PHE A 33 9.34 3.57 5.86
CA PHE A 33 8.70 3.26 7.14
C PHE A 33 9.15 4.20 8.25
N VAL A 34 8.33 4.33 9.29
CA VAL A 34 8.63 5.17 10.46
C VAL A 34 9.79 4.58 11.29
N THR A 35 9.81 3.26 11.46
CA THR A 35 10.72 2.57 12.40
C THR A 35 11.41 1.35 11.81
N ALA A 36 11.37 1.16 10.49
CA ALA A 36 11.94 0.01 9.81
C ALA A 36 12.76 0.45 8.58
N PRO A 37 13.72 -0.35 8.11
CA PRO A 37 14.43 -0.08 6.87
C PRO A 37 13.47 -0.03 5.69
N ASP A 38 13.75 0.86 4.75
CA ASP A 38 12.97 1.02 3.53
C ASP A 38 12.80 -0.29 2.76
N LEU A 39 11.63 -0.48 2.15
CA LEU A 39 11.36 -1.62 1.27
C LEU A 39 11.25 -1.15 -0.18
N LEU A 40 12.19 -1.56 -1.01
CA LEU A 40 12.11 -1.42 -2.45
C LEU A 40 11.24 -2.54 -3.04
N LEU A 41 10.22 -2.16 -3.80
CA LEU A 41 9.38 -3.03 -4.60
C LEU A 41 9.61 -2.67 -6.07
N SER A 42 10.27 -3.53 -6.81
CA SER A 42 10.46 -3.32 -8.25
C SER A 42 9.12 -3.30 -9.00
N ALA A 43 9.10 -2.70 -10.19
CA ALA A 43 7.92 -2.69 -11.03
C ALA A 43 7.31 -4.10 -11.20
N TYR A 44 5.99 -4.22 -11.01
CA TYR A 44 5.21 -5.46 -11.16
C TYR A 44 5.60 -6.60 -10.19
N THR A 45 6.19 -6.26 -9.04
CA THR A 45 6.54 -7.23 -7.99
C THR A 45 5.59 -7.20 -6.80
N ILE A 46 5.70 -8.25 -5.98
CA ILE A 46 4.91 -8.46 -4.77
C ILE A 46 5.81 -8.53 -3.54
N SER A 47 5.37 -7.96 -2.43
CA SER A 47 6.07 -8.04 -1.14
C SER A 47 5.70 -9.31 -0.38
N ASN A 48 6.59 -9.76 0.51
CA ASN A 48 6.18 -10.61 1.62
C ASN A 48 5.51 -9.71 2.68
N GLY A 49 4.40 -10.15 3.28
CA GLY A 49 3.47 -9.31 4.04
C GLY A 49 4.14 -8.27 4.97
N VAL A 50 3.72 -7.02 4.84
CA VAL A 50 4.27 -5.85 5.54
C VAL A 50 3.43 -5.54 6.77
N SER A 51 4.09 -5.23 7.88
CA SER A 51 3.46 -4.83 9.15
C SER A 51 4.00 -3.51 9.72
N ALA A 52 5.07 -2.96 9.13
CA ALA A 52 5.63 -1.68 9.56
C ALA A 52 4.76 -0.50 9.09
N ALA A 53 4.64 0.53 9.92
CA ALA A 53 3.91 1.74 9.56
C ALA A 53 4.63 2.50 8.45
N ILE A 54 3.93 2.73 7.34
CA ILE A 54 4.39 3.48 6.18
C ILE A 54 4.23 4.96 6.47
N ASP A 55 5.33 5.70 6.44
CA ASP A 55 5.38 7.17 6.55
C ASP A 55 5.01 7.81 5.22
N ARG A 56 5.68 7.37 4.14
CA ARG A 56 5.48 7.85 2.77
C ARG A 56 5.91 6.81 1.75
N ILE A 57 5.56 7.05 0.49
CA ILE A 57 5.90 6.19 -0.63
C ILE A 57 6.70 7.00 -1.64
N GLN A 58 7.85 6.49 -2.05
CA GLN A 58 8.67 7.13 -3.09
C GLN A 58 8.48 6.39 -4.41
N LEU A 59 8.19 7.13 -5.49
CA LEU A 59 8.07 6.64 -6.86
C LEU A 59 9.04 7.44 -7.72
N GLY A 60 10.17 6.83 -8.10
CA GLY A 60 11.28 7.56 -8.70
C GLY A 60 11.79 8.70 -7.78
N PRO A 61 11.87 9.96 -8.25
CA PRO A 61 12.29 11.09 -7.43
C PRO A 61 11.17 11.69 -6.56
N ALA A 62 9.90 11.32 -6.80
CA ALA A 62 8.75 11.93 -6.14
C ALA A 62 8.38 11.19 -4.84
N GLU A 63 7.98 11.94 -3.81
CA GLU A 63 7.50 11.41 -2.53
C GLU A 63 5.99 11.64 -2.40
N PHE A 64 5.26 10.60 -1.99
CA PHE A 64 3.82 10.57 -1.88
C PHE A 64 3.40 10.27 -0.43
N PHE A 65 2.53 11.12 0.12
CA PHE A 65 2.06 11.07 1.50
C PHE A 65 0.55 10.80 1.52
N SER A 66 0.08 10.12 2.57
CA SER A 66 -1.35 9.81 2.70
C SER A 66 -2.19 11.08 2.81
N CYS A 67 -3.26 11.15 2.03
CA CYS A 67 -4.21 12.27 1.99
C CYS A 67 -5.30 12.19 3.06
N HIS A 68 -5.34 11.13 3.85
CA HIS A 68 -6.38 10.96 4.87
C HIS A 68 -6.21 11.97 6.01
N SER A 69 -7.33 12.32 6.66
CA SER A 69 -7.32 13.20 7.83
C SER A 69 -6.63 12.60 9.05
N GLN A 70 -6.53 11.27 9.10
CA GLN A 70 -5.99 10.49 10.21
C GLN A 70 -5.11 9.35 9.71
N ASN A 71 -4.39 8.71 10.63
CA ASN A 71 -3.69 7.46 10.36
C ASN A 71 -4.69 6.38 9.90
N VAL A 72 -4.32 5.59 8.91
CA VAL A 72 -5.19 4.55 8.35
C VAL A 72 -4.65 3.18 8.72
N ALA A 73 -5.46 2.33 9.34
CA ALA A 73 -5.12 0.93 9.57
C ALA A 73 -5.58 0.07 8.39
N ILE A 74 -4.72 -0.84 7.92
CA ILE A 74 -5.11 -1.87 6.96
C ILE A 74 -5.18 -3.21 7.71
N PRO A 75 -6.31 -3.94 7.64
CA PRO A 75 -6.46 -5.23 8.29
C PRO A 75 -5.48 -6.31 7.79
N GLY A 76 -5.39 -7.38 8.58
CA GLY A 76 -4.72 -8.64 8.26
C GLY A 76 -5.23 -9.28 6.97
N ASP A 77 -4.40 -10.15 6.38
CA ASP A 77 -4.77 -11.06 5.27
C ASP A 77 -5.42 -10.34 4.07
N CYS A 78 -5.00 -9.10 3.84
CA CYS A 78 -5.40 -8.28 2.70
C CYS A 78 -4.25 -8.14 1.71
N THR A 79 -4.62 -7.84 0.46
CA THR A 79 -3.69 -7.42 -0.59
C THR A 79 -3.90 -5.93 -0.87
N ALA A 80 -2.80 -5.18 -0.88
CA ALA A 80 -2.73 -3.78 -1.25
C ALA A 80 -2.11 -3.65 -2.65
N VAL A 81 -2.86 -3.13 -3.61
CA VAL A 81 -2.38 -2.89 -4.98
C VAL A 81 -2.07 -1.41 -5.14
N LEU A 82 -0.81 -1.10 -5.44
CA LEU A 82 -0.35 0.26 -5.74
C LEU A 82 -0.47 0.53 -7.23
N SER A 83 -1.18 1.60 -7.60
CA SER A 83 -1.36 2.02 -8.99
C SER A 83 -1.22 3.53 -9.09
N VAL A 84 -0.74 4.03 -10.23
CA VAL A 84 -0.64 5.47 -10.50
C VAL A 84 -1.46 5.82 -11.74
N ALA A 85 -2.27 6.86 -11.64
CA ALA A 85 -2.99 7.44 -12.78
C ALA A 85 -3.08 8.96 -12.57
N ASN A 86 -2.79 9.74 -13.62
CA ASN A 86 -2.83 11.22 -13.58
C ASN A 86 -2.07 11.82 -12.38
N SER A 87 -0.88 11.29 -12.08
CA SER A 87 -0.04 11.69 -10.93
C SER A 87 -0.66 11.48 -9.55
N VAL A 88 -1.74 10.70 -9.44
CA VAL A 88 -2.29 10.27 -8.16
C VAL A 88 -1.89 8.83 -7.89
N LEU A 89 -1.11 8.61 -6.85
CA LEU A 89 -0.81 7.27 -6.35
C LEU A 89 -1.98 6.79 -5.49
N THR A 90 -2.53 5.64 -5.85
CA THR A 90 -3.64 5.01 -5.13
C THR A 90 -3.22 3.63 -4.66
N MET A 91 -3.58 3.31 -3.41
CA MET A 91 -3.45 1.97 -2.84
C MET A 91 -4.85 1.38 -2.66
N THR A 92 -5.16 0.35 -3.44
CA THR A 92 -6.43 -0.37 -3.37
C THR A 92 -6.27 -1.61 -2.50
N ILE A 93 -7.03 -1.69 -1.42
CA ILE A 93 -7.06 -2.82 -0.49
C ILE A 93 -8.23 -3.74 -0.82
N SER A 94 -7.92 -5.01 -1.10
CA SER A 94 -8.89 -6.12 -1.20
C SER A 94 -8.65 -7.12 -0.07
N SER A 95 -9.73 -7.61 0.55
CA SER A 95 -9.64 -8.75 1.46
C SER A 95 -9.50 -10.04 0.65
N SER A 96 -8.75 -11.00 1.18
CA SER A 96 -8.70 -12.37 0.64
C SER A 96 -9.93 -13.21 1.00
N SER A 97 -10.91 -12.65 1.71
CA SER A 97 -12.12 -13.36 2.14
C SER A 97 -13.13 -13.50 0.99
N GLN A 98 -12.82 -14.34 0.01
CA GLN A 98 -13.85 -15.13 -0.67
C GLN A 98 -13.75 -16.56 -0.15
N SER A 99 -14.45 -16.82 0.95
CA SER A 99 -14.74 -18.18 1.39
C SER A 99 -15.52 -18.90 0.28
N HIS A 100 -15.04 -20.10 -0.05
CA HIS A 100 -15.73 -21.18 -0.74
C HIS A 100 -17.25 -21.07 -0.66
N GLN A 101 -17.94 -20.91 -1.79
CA GLN A 101 -19.24 -21.57 -1.91
C GLN A 101 -18.96 -23.05 -2.19
N THR A 102 -18.97 -23.81 -1.10
CA THR A 102 -19.25 -25.23 -1.11
C THR A 102 -20.63 -25.44 -1.75
N VAL A 103 -20.68 -25.88 -3.00
CA VAL A 103 -21.89 -26.51 -3.56
C VAL A 103 -21.83 -27.98 -3.15
N ILE A 104 -22.47 -28.30 -2.02
CA ILE A 104 -22.97 -29.65 -1.76
C ILE A 104 -24.47 -29.57 -2.01
N GLY A 105 -24.98 -30.38 -2.94
CA GLY A 105 -26.40 -30.48 -3.27
C GLY A 105 -26.59 -30.91 -4.71
#